data_AF-A0A4Q3VGG3-F1
#
_entry.id   AF-A0A4Q3VGG3-F1
#
_cell.length_a   1.000
_cell.length_b   1.000
_cell.length_c   1.000
_cell.angle_alpha   90.00
_cell.angle_beta   90.00
_cell.angle_gamma   90.00
#
_symmetry.space_group_name_H-M   'P 1'
#
loop_
_entity.id
_entity.type
_entity.pdbx_description
1 polymer ?
#
loop_
_entity_poly.entity_id
_entity_poly.type
_entity_poly.pdbx_seq_one_letter_code
_entity_poly.pdbx_strand_id
1 'polypeptide(L)'
;MDKIDEYQALLAGYEEGMYTEGEVVSASLGLLFQSTNREALWAAFVPEHREYVAQLIKNFDETAEPFAIKADPVQVWREMSALKQWFTGK
;
A
#
# COMPACT_ATOMS: atom_id res chain seq x y z
N MET A 1 0.02 1.52 17.59
CA MET A 1 -1.26 0.98 17.08
C MET A 1 -0.91 -0.11 16.10
N ASP A 2 -1.65 -1.22 16.07
CA ASP A 2 -1.42 -2.25 15.06
C ASP A 2 -1.77 -1.70 13.68
N LYS A 3 -0.99 -2.03 12.64
CA LYS A 3 -1.30 -1.60 11.26
C LYS A 3 -2.56 -2.27 10.71
N ILE A 4 -2.97 -3.40 11.29
CA ILE A 4 -4.27 -4.02 11.02
C ILE A 4 -5.40 -3.14 11.55
N ASP A 5 -5.28 -2.59 12.76
CA ASP A 5 -6.28 -1.68 13.33
C ASP A 5 -6.40 -0.39 12.49
N GLU A 6 -5.25 0.15 12.04
CA GLU A 6 -5.22 1.31 11.13
C GLU A 6 -5.94 1.02 9.80
N TYR A 7 -5.74 -0.18 9.24
CA TYR A 7 -6.43 -0.60 8.03
C TYR A 7 -7.94 -0.78 8.25
N GLN A 8 -8.35 -1.34 9.38
CA GLN A 8 -9.78 -1.49 9.73
C GLN A 8 -10.46 -0.11 9.88
N ALA A 9 -9.80 0.85 10.53
CA ALA A 9 -10.29 2.22 10.62
C ALA A 9 -10.40 2.90 9.25
N LEU A 10 -9.43 2.66 8.36
CA LEU A 10 -9.46 3.15 6.98
C LEU A 10 -10.66 2.56 6.19
N LEU A 11 -10.95 1.27 6.36
CA LEU A 11 -12.13 0.63 5.75
C LEU A 11 -13.44 1.21 6.27
N ALA A 12 -13.57 1.41 7.58
CA ALA A 12 -14.77 2.02 8.15
C ALA A 12 -14.99 3.43 7.58
N GLY A 13 -13.95 4.25 7.48
CA GLY A 13 -14.04 5.57 6.83
C GLY A 13 -14.42 5.49 5.35
N TYR A 14 -13.98 4.48 4.63
CA TYR A 14 -14.38 4.24 3.25
C TYR A 14 -15.87 3.90 3.13
N GLU A 15 -16.38 3.02 3.99
CA GLU A 15 -17.80 2.66 4.05
C GLU A 15 -18.69 3.87 4.40
N GLU A 16 -18.18 4.80 5.20
CA GLU A 16 -18.83 6.07 5.54
C GLU A 16 -18.69 7.14 4.45
N GLY A 17 -17.98 6.86 3.35
CA GLY A 17 -17.77 7.77 2.22
C GLY A 17 -16.74 8.87 2.47
N MET A 18 -15.88 8.73 3.48
CA MET A 18 -14.81 9.69 3.80
C MET A 18 -13.60 9.56 2.87
N TYR A 19 -13.43 8.38 2.26
CA TYR A 19 -12.31 8.09 1.36
C TYR A 19 -12.83 7.50 0.06
N THR A 20 -12.06 7.69 -1.01
CA THR A 20 -12.21 6.96 -2.27
C THR A 20 -11.43 5.65 -2.22
N GLU A 21 -11.79 4.70 -3.09
CA GLU A 21 -11.05 3.43 -3.24
C GLU A 21 -9.55 3.67 -3.51
N GLY A 22 -9.23 4.66 -4.36
CA GLY A 22 -7.85 5.02 -4.66
C GLY A 22 -7.07 5.54 -3.44
N GLU A 23 -7.72 6.30 -2.55
CA GLU A 23 -7.11 6.78 -1.30
C GLU A 23 -6.89 5.62 -0.32
N VAL A 24 -7.84 4.69 -0.23
CA VAL A 24 -7.71 3.50 0.62
C VAL A 24 -6.55 2.63 0.14
N VAL A 25 -6.46 2.38 -1.16
CA VAL A 25 -5.38 1.59 -1.77
C VAL A 25 -4.02 2.28 -1.57
N SER A 26 -3.94 3.59 -1.77
CA SER A 26 -2.71 4.36 -1.56
C SER A 26 -2.26 4.35 -0.10
N ALA A 27 -3.17 4.55 0.85
CA ALA A 27 -2.85 4.48 2.28
C ALA A 27 -2.43 3.06 2.68
N SER A 28 -3.05 2.02 2.10
CA SER A 28 -2.73 0.61 2.35
C SER A 28 -1.28 0.25 1.97
N LEU A 29 -0.72 0.86 0.91
CA LEU A 29 0.70 0.72 0.56
C LEU A 29 1.61 1.26 1.67
N GLY A 30 1.28 2.45 2.20
CA GLY A 30 2.01 3.04 3.33
C GLY A 30 1.95 2.17 4.58
N LEU A 31 0.77 1.61 4.91
CA LEU A 31 0.59 0.69 6.03
C LEU A 31 1.44 -0.59 5.86
N LEU A 32 1.47 -1.17 4.67
CA LEU A 32 2.34 -2.32 4.37
C LEU A 32 3.81 -2.00 4.55
N PHE A 33 4.26 -0.85 4.05
CA PHE A 33 5.67 -0.46 4.17
C PHE A 33 6.07 -0.31 5.65
N GLN A 34 5.22 0.35 6.43
CA GLN A 34 5.46 0.63 7.85
C GLN A 34 5.23 -0.56 8.79
N SER A 35 4.51 -1.59 8.34
CA SER A 35 4.17 -2.74 9.19
C SER A 35 5.39 -3.61 9.50
N THR A 36 5.54 -3.96 10.77
CA THR A 36 6.51 -4.97 11.24
C THR A 36 6.04 -6.40 11.00
N ASN A 37 4.74 -6.61 10.77
CA ASN A 37 4.15 -7.91 10.44
C ASN A 37 3.36 -7.80 9.12
N ARG A 38 4.11 -7.68 8.02
CA ARG A 38 3.54 -7.47 6.68
C ARG A 38 2.68 -8.65 6.21
N GLU A 39 3.01 -9.87 6.61
CA GLU A 39 2.22 -11.06 6.26
C GLU A 39 0.83 -11.03 6.88
N ALA A 40 0.74 -10.73 8.19
CA ALA A 40 -0.54 -10.64 8.86
C ALA A 40 -1.40 -9.49 8.32
N LEU A 41 -0.79 -8.32 8.07
CA LEU A 41 -1.50 -7.19 7.47
C LEU A 41 -2.00 -7.53 6.06
N TRP A 42 -1.15 -8.17 5.24
CA TRP A 42 -1.54 -8.62 3.91
C TRP A 42 -2.72 -9.59 3.96
N ALA A 43 -2.73 -10.51 4.91
CA ALA A 43 -3.82 -11.46 5.13
C ALA A 43 -5.12 -10.77 5.62
N ALA A 44 -5.02 -9.62 6.28
CA ALA A 44 -6.16 -8.84 6.74
C ALA A 44 -6.79 -7.98 5.65
N PHE A 45 -6.09 -7.72 4.53
CA PHE A 45 -6.65 -6.96 3.41
C PHE A 45 -7.85 -7.67 2.80
N VAL A 46 -8.90 -6.91 2.49
CA VAL A 46 -10.02 -7.40 1.68
C VAL A 46 -9.53 -7.80 0.29
N PRO A 47 -10.14 -8.80 -0.37
CA PRO A 47 -9.64 -9.36 -1.62
C PRO A 47 -9.39 -8.33 -2.73
N GLU A 48 -10.30 -7.37 -2.88
CA GLU A 48 -10.26 -6.34 -3.91
C GLU A 48 -9.07 -5.40 -3.71
N HIS A 49 -8.90 -4.87 -2.49
CA HIS A 49 -7.75 -4.02 -2.16
C HIS A 49 -6.44 -4.80 -2.27
N ARG A 50 -6.43 -6.08 -1.89
CA ARG A 50 -5.27 -6.94 -2.03
C ARG A 50 -4.88 -7.10 -3.50
N GLU A 51 -5.84 -7.30 -4.39
CA GLU A 51 -5.60 -7.39 -5.82
C GLU A 51 -5.05 -6.08 -6.39
N TYR A 52 -5.67 -4.94 -6.08
CA TYR A 52 -5.21 -3.64 -6.55
C TYR A 52 -3.80 -3.31 -6.05
N VAL A 53 -3.54 -3.51 -4.76
CA VAL A 53 -2.20 -3.31 -4.19
C VAL A 53 -1.18 -4.24 -4.85
N ALA A 54 -1.52 -5.52 -5.08
CA ALA A 54 -0.63 -6.45 -5.76
C ALA A 54 -0.32 -6.01 -7.20
N GLN A 55 -1.32 -5.53 -7.94
CA GLN A 55 -1.13 -5.01 -9.30
C GLN A 55 -0.23 -3.78 -9.30
N LEU A 56 -0.44 -2.83 -8.38
CA LEU A 56 0.41 -1.64 -8.25
C LEU A 56 1.86 -1.98 -7.93
N ILE A 57 2.09 -2.92 -6.99
CA ILE A 57 3.45 -3.35 -6.64
C ILE A 57 4.11 -4.08 -7.81
N LYS A 58 3.40 -4.97 -8.51
CA LYS A 58 3.95 -5.73 -9.65
C LYS A 58 4.27 -4.84 -10.85
N ASN A 59 3.39 -3.88 -11.13
CA ASN A 59 3.51 -2.98 -12.27
C ASN A 59 4.42 -1.78 -11.98
N PHE A 60 4.90 -1.63 -10.75
CA PHE A 60 5.86 -0.58 -10.40
C PHE A 60 7.18 -0.80 -11.15
N ASP A 61 7.46 0.12 -12.06
CA ASP A 61 8.70 0.16 -12.83
C ASP A 61 9.76 0.96 -12.06
N GLU A 62 10.73 0.26 -11.51
CA GLU A 62 11.87 0.85 -10.79
C GLU A 62 12.80 1.64 -11.72
N THR A 63 12.76 1.36 -13.03
CA THR A 63 13.58 2.02 -14.05
C THR A 63 12.92 3.27 -14.63
N ALA A 64 11.63 3.45 -14.39
CA ALA A 64 10.94 4.68 -14.73
C ALA A 64 11.44 5.82 -13.86
N GLU A 65 11.89 6.89 -14.52
CA GLU A 65 12.41 8.09 -13.87
C GLU A 65 11.29 8.69 -12.98
N PRO A 66 11.56 9.04 -11.71
CA PRO A 66 10.53 9.41 -10.73
C PRO A 66 9.98 10.82 -11.04
N PHE A 67 9.18 10.94 -12.10
CA PHE A 67 8.58 12.20 -12.50
C PHE A 67 7.23 12.40 -11.82
N ALA A 68 7.16 13.50 -11.07
CA ALA A 68 5.94 14.19 -10.66
C ALA A 68 4.99 13.43 -9.71
N ILE A 69 5.45 13.16 -8.49
CA ILE A 69 4.55 12.96 -7.35
C ILE A 69 4.79 14.14 -6.38
N LYS A 70 3.70 14.72 -5.83
CA LYS A 70 3.75 15.85 -4.87
C LYS A 70 4.32 15.49 -3.49
N ALA A 71 4.68 14.22 -3.27
CA ALA A 71 5.48 13.71 -2.15
C ALA A 71 6.94 13.57 -2.62
N ASP A 72 7.91 13.51 -1.70
CA ASP A 72 9.32 13.27 -2.04
C ASP A 72 9.40 12.03 -2.97
N PRO A 73 9.66 12.21 -4.28
CA PRO A 73 9.57 11.12 -5.24
C PRO A 73 10.56 10.00 -4.91
N VAL A 74 11.66 10.35 -4.24
CA VAL A 74 12.66 9.40 -3.76
C VAL A 74 12.10 8.52 -2.64
N GLN A 75 11.28 9.09 -1.74
CA GLN A 75 10.64 8.33 -0.67
C GLN A 75 9.65 7.31 -1.25
N VAL A 76 8.72 7.76 -2.10
CA VAL A 76 7.71 6.87 -2.71
C VAL A 76 8.41 5.75 -3.51
N TRP A 77 9.46 6.09 -4.25
CA TRP A 77 10.24 5.11 -5.01
C TRP A 77 10.90 4.07 -4.10
N ARG A 78 11.49 4.49 -2.97
CA ARG A 78 12.09 3.57 -1.98
C ARG A 78 11.05 2.65 -1.35
N GLU A 79 9.91 3.21 -0.96
CA GLU A 79 8.81 2.44 -0.36
C GLU A 79 8.30 1.37 -1.32
N MET A 80 8.00 1.76 -2.57
CA MET A 80 7.52 0.85 -3.60
C MET A 80 8.55 -0.23 -3.98
N SER A 81 9.84 0.13 -4.09
CA SER A 81 10.91 -0.82 -4.36
C SER A 81 11.05 -1.85 -3.23
N ALA A 82 11.01 -1.41 -1.97
CA ALA A 82 11.06 -2.30 -0.81
C ALA A 82 9.85 -3.23 -0.74
N LEU A 83 8.64 -2.71 -1.02
CA LEU A 83 7.43 -3.52 -1.08
C LEU A 83 7.49 -4.55 -2.21
N LYS A 84 8.03 -4.19 -3.38
CA LYS A 84 8.18 -5.12 -4.50
C LYS A 84 9.16 -6.25 -4.18
N GLN A 85 10.31 -5.93 -3.59
CA GLN A 85 11.27 -6.94 -3.14
C GLN A 85 10.64 -7.93 -2.15
N TRP A 86 9.92 -7.43 -1.14
CA TRP A 86 9.19 -8.28 -0.20
C TRP A 86 8.14 -9.12 -0.92
N PHE A 87 7.37 -8.53 -1.84
CA PHE A 87 6.28 -9.20 -2.54
C PHE A 87 6.76 -10.33 -3.46
N THR A 88 7.91 -10.14 -4.14
CA THR A 88 8.53 -11.15 -5.00
C THR A 88 9.33 -12.20 -4.23
N GLY A 89 9.69 -11.92 -2.98
CA GLY A 89 10.46 -12.82 -2.11
C GLY A 89 9.61 -13.75 -1.25
N LYS A 90 8.28 -13.64 -1.29
CA LYS A 90 7.35 -14.66 -0.77
C LYS A 90 7.33 -15.89 -1.67
#